data_AF-A0A6J1P701-F1
#
_entry.id   AF-A0A6J1P701-F1
#
_cell.length_a   1.000
_cell.length_b   1.000
_cell.length_c   1.000
_cell.angle_alpha   90.00
_cell.angle_beta   90.00
_cell.angle_gamma   90.00
#
_symmetry.space_group_name_H-M   'P 1'
#
loop_
_entity.id
_entity.type
_entity.pdbx_description
1 polymer ?
#
loop_
_entity_poly.entity_id
_entity_poly.type
_entity_poly.pdbx_seq_one_letter_code
_entity_poly.pdbx_strand_id
1 'polypeptide(L)'
;MIGIAFTGSGKTLVFTLPIIMFCLEQEVKMPFIRNEGPYGLIICPSRELAKQTHDIILHFVKHLKMAGNPEIRSCLAIGGVAVSECMEVVQRGVHIMVATPGRLMDMLDKKMVRLNVCRYLCMDEADRMIDMGFEEDVRTIFSYFAGQRQTLLFSATMPRKIQNFARYADFKTNNIKQT
;
A
#
# COMPACT_ATOMS: atom_id res chain seq x y z
N MET A 1 -1.89 13.33 3.60
CA MET A 1 -2.10 13.43 5.07
C MET A 1 -0.84 12.96 5.78
N ILE A 2 -0.38 13.68 6.81
CA ILE A 2 0.76 13.28 7.63
C ILE A 2 0.27 12.99 9.05
N GLY A 3 0.51 11.78 9.55
CA GLY A 3 0.18 11.37 10.92
C GLY A 3 1.46 11.21 11.74
N ILE A 4 1.59 11.97 12.83
CA ILE A 4 2.64 11.75 13.83
C ILE A 4 2.05 10.83 14.89
N ALA A 5 2.46 9.56 14.89
CA ALA A 5 1.85 8.53 15.72
C ALA A 5 2.84 7.40 16.04
N PHE A 6 2.82 6.95 17.30
CA PHE A 6 3.66 5.85 17.79
C PHE A 6 2.93 4.50 17.70
N THR A 7 3.66 3.40 17.75
CA THR A 7 3.07 2.05 17.77
C THR A 7 2.19 1.87 19.01
N GLY A 8 1.02 1.26 18.83
CA GLY A 8 0.00 1.16 19.89
C GLY A 8 -1.01 2.31 19.96
N SER A 9 -0.85 3.37 19.15
CA SER A 9 -1.79 4.50 19.07
C SER A 9 -3.08 4.23 18.27
N GLY A 10 -3.22 3.03 17.68
CA GLY A 10 -4.34 2.70 16.78
C GLY A 10 -4.18 3.20 15.33
N LYS A 11 -3.02 3.76 14.96
CA LYS A 11 -2.73 4.25 13.59
C LYS A 11 -3.08 3.27 12.47
N THR A 12 -2.94 1.97 12.71
CA THR A 12 -3.23 0.93 11.72
C THR A 12 -4.68 0.94 11.26
N LEU A 13 -5.64 1.16 12.17
CA LEU A 13 -7.05 1.22 11.80
C LEU A 13 -7.37 2.48 10.96
N VAL A 14 -6.66 3.58 11.22
CA VAL A 14 -6.84 4.85 10.50
C VAL A 14 -6.56 4.71 9.01
N PHE A 15 -5.55 3.91 8.63
CA PHE A 15 -5.25 3.71 7.21
C PHE A 15 -5.83 2.42 6.62
N THR A 16 -6.12 1.39 7.43
CA THR A 16 -6.68 0.13 6.90
C THR A 16 -8.20 0.17 6.70
N LEU A 17 -8.97 0.75 7.63
CA LEU A 17 -10.44 0.76 7.49
C LEU A 17 -10.91 1.58 6.28
N PRO A 18 -10.41 2.81 6.04
CA PRO A 18 -10.84 3.58 4.87
C PRO A 18 -10.51 2.87 3.55
N ILE A 19 -9.32 2.27 3.41
CA ILE A 19 -8.96 1.60 2.16
C ILE A 19 -9.80 0.34 1.92
N ILE A 20 -10.17 -0.39 2.97
CA ILE A 20 -11.09 -1.53 2.84
C ILE A 20 -12.46 -1.05 2.35
N MET A 21 -13.00 0.04 2.91
CA MET A 21 -14.29 0.59 2.49
C MET A 21 -14.23 1.11 1.04
N PHE A 22 -13.15 1.79 0.64
CA PHE A 22 -12.98 2.22 -0.74
C PHE A 22 -12.91 1.03 -1.71
N CYS A 23 -12.16 -0.02 -1.36
CA CYS A 23 -12.08 -1.22 -2.20
C CYS A 23 -13.45 -1.90 -2.31
N LEU A 24 -14.23 -1.94 -1.23
CA LEU A 24 -15.59 -2.48 -1.24
C LEU A 24 -16.50 -1.68 -2.17
N GLU A 25 -16.46 -0.36 -2.10
CA GLU A 25 -17.23 0.50 -2.98
C GLU A 25 -16.82 0.33 -4.46
N GLN A 26 -15.52 0.22 -4.74
CA GLN A 26 -15.04 -0.03 -6.10
C GLN A 26 -15.48 -1.40 -6.63
N GLU A 27 -15.35 -2.47 -5.86
CA GLU A 27 -15.76 -3.83 -6.27
C GLU A 27 -17.28 -3.90 -6.55
N VAL A 28 -18.10 -3.16 -5.80
CA VAL A 28 -19.55 -3.07 -6.05
C VAL A 28 -19.87 -2.29 -7.32
N LYS A 29 -19.16 -1.18 -7.56
CA LYS A 29 -19.41 -0.30 -8.73
C LYS A 29 -18.87 -0.88 -10.03
N MET A 30 -17.64 -1.39 -10.00
CA MET A 30 -16.92 -1.92 -11.13
C MET A 30 -15.99 -3.04 -10.63
N PRO A 31 -16.44 -4.31 -10.72
CA PRO A 31 -15.67 -5.44 -10.21
C PRO A 31 -14.27 -5.54 -10.83
N PHE A 32 -13.28 -5.83 -9.99
CA PHE A 32 -11.89 -5.99 -10.41
C PHE A 32 -11.74 -7.17 -11.35
N ILE A 33 -11.00 -6.97 -12.44
CA ILE A 33 -10.75 -7.99 -13.45
C ILE A 33 -9.45 -8.75 -13.20
N ARG A 34 -9.24 -9.85 -13.94
CA ARG A 34 -8.02 -10.65 -13.85
C ARG A 34 -6.78 -9.81 -14.15
N ASN A 35 -5.73 -9.98 -13.34
CA ASN A 35 -4.47 -9.25 -13.41
C ASN A 35 -4.58 -7.73 -13.17
N GLU A 36 -5.70 -7.25 -12.63
CA GLU A 36 -5.82 -5.87 -12.20
C GLU A 36 -4.99 -5.63 -10.93
N GLY A 37 -4.20 -4.55 -10.94
CA GLY A 37 -3.29 -4.20 -9.85
C GLY A 37 -4.01 -3.58 -8.65
N PRO A 38 -3.30 -3.35 -7.53
CA PRO A 38 -3.92 -2.89 -6.29
C PRO A 38 -4.52 -1.49 -6.42
N TYR A 39 -5.73 -1.30 -5.88
CA TYR A 39 -6.30 0.02 -5.61
C TYR A 39 -5.58 0.70 -4.44
N GLY A 40 -5.34 -0.09 -3.38
CA GLY A 40 -4.66 0.33 -2.16
C GLY A 40 -3.29 -0.31 -2.00
N LEU A 41 -2.29 0.51 -1.71
CA LEU A 41 -0.93 0.08 -1.43
C LEU A 41 -0.51 0.56 -0.03
N ILE A 42 0.01 -0.36 0.78
CA ILE A 42 0.61 -0.06 2.09
C ILE A 42 2.06 -0.53 2.08
N ILE A 43 2.98 0.39 2.35
CA ILE A 43 4.42 0.12 2.41
C ILE A 43 4.88 0.17 3.87
N CYS A 44 5.57 -0.90 4.31
CA CYS A 44 6.11 -1.05 5.65
C CYS A 44 7.64 -1.29 5.62
N PRO A 45 8.42 -0.83 6.61
CA PRO A 45 9.87 -1.04 6.68
C PRO A 45 10.30 -2.50 6.92
N SER A 46 9.44 -3.32 7.52
CA SER A 46 9.78 -4.68 7.95
C SER A 46 8.74 -5.70 7.52
N ARG A 47 9.18 -6.96 7.42
CA ARG A 47 8.36 -8.11 7.06
C ARG A 47 7.29 -8.38 8.12
N GLU A 48 7.67 -8.22 9.37
CA GLU A 48 6.84 -8.47 10.55
C GLU A 48 5.71 -7.44 10.61
N LEU A 49 6.01 -6.16 10.41
CA LEU A 49 4.99 -5.11 10.38
C LEU A 49 4.03 -5.24 9.19
N ALA A 50 4.57 -5.59 8.01
CA ALA A 50 3.75 -5.86 6.83
C ALA A 50 2.80 -7.04 7.08
N LYS A 51 3.28 -8.13 7.68
CA LYS A 51 2.46 -9.29 8.03
C LYS A 51 1.37 -8.94 9.04
N GLN A 52 1.72 -8.23 10.12
CA GLN A 52 0.74 -7.78 11.12
C GLN A 52 -0.36 -6.90 10.50
N THR A 53 0.02 -5.96 9.63
CA THR A 53 -0.94 -5.10 8.93
C THR A 53 -1.83 -5.90 7.99
N HIS A 54 -1.27 -6.85 7.25
CA HIS A 54 -2.02 -7.73 6.35
C HIS A 54 -3.01 -8.63 7.11
N ASP A 55 -2.61 -9.18 8.26
CA ASP A 55 -3.48 -10.01 9.11
C ASP A 55 -4.69 -9.21 9.62
N ILE A 56 -4.49 -7.92 9.96
CA ILE A 56 -5.59 -7.01 10.32
C ILE A 56 -6.55 -6.80 9.13
N ILE A 57 -6.02 -6.59 7.93
CA ILE A 57 -6.84 -6.45 6.73
C ILE A 57 -7.65 -7.73 6.49
N LEU A 58 -6.99 -8.89 6.53
CA LEU A 58 -7.64 -10.20 6.37
C LEU A 58 -8.77 -10.41 7.38
N HIS A 59 -8.58 -9.98 8.63
CA HIS A 59 -9.60 -10.05 9.66
C HIS A 59 -10.87 -9.29 9.24
N PHE A 60 -10.75 -8.03 8.81
CA PHE A 60 -11.91 -7.23 8.43
C PHE A 60 -12.57 -7.70 7.13
N VAL A 61 -11.80 -8.00 6.08
CA VAL A 61 -12.37 -8.45 4.80
C VAL A 61 -13.11 -9.79 4.93
N LYS A 62 -12.64 -10.68 5.82
CA LYS A 62 -13.33 -11.93 6.15
C LYS A 62 -14.72 -11.66 6.74
N HIS A 63 -14.83 -10.75 7.70
CA HIS A 63 -16.11 -10.41 8.31
C HIS A 63 -17.06 -9.71 7.33
N LEU A 64 -16.55 -8.84 6.46
CA LEU A 64 -17.36 -8.22 5.40
C LEU A 64 -17.94 -9.27 4.45
N LYS A 65 -17.13 -10.24 4.02
CA LYS A 65 -17.57 -11.36 3.18
C LYS A 65 -18.64 -12.21 3.88
N MET A 66 -18.46 -12.51 5.17
CA MET A 66 -19.46 -13.23 5.98
C MET A 66 -20.78 -12.46 6.11
N ALA A 67 -20.73 -11.12 6.08
CA ALA A 67 -21.90 -10.26 6.07
C ALA A 67 -22.57 -10.11 4.69
N GLY A 68 -22.14 -10.87 3.67
CA GLY A 68 -22.73 -10.88 2.34
C GLY A 68 -22.16 -9.87 1.35
N ASN A 69 -21.05 -9.20 1.69
CA ASN A 69 -20.37 -8.29 0.77
C ASN A 69 -19.49 -9.05 -0.23
N PRO A 70 -19.16 -8.43 -1.40
CA PRO A 70 -18.16 -8.95 -2.31
C PRO A 70 -16.81 -9.22 -1.64
N GLU A 71 -16.06 -10.16 -2.19
CA GLU A 71 -14.75 -10.52 -1.66
C GLU A 71 -13.69 -9.47 -1.98
N ILE A 72 -13.17 -8.82 -0.94
CA ILE A 72 -12.00 -7.95 -1.05
C ILE A 72 -10.73 -8.79 -0.91
N ARG A 73 -9.99 -8.84 -2.00
CA ARG A 73 -8.75 -9.61 -2.17
C ARG A 73 -7.55 -8.78 -1.77
N SER A 74 -6.75 -9.26 -0.81
CA SER A 74 -5.49 -8.66 -0.40
C SER A 74 -4.31 -9.62 -0.58
N CYS A 75 -3.11 -9.09 -0.75
CA CYS A 75 -1.89 -9.89 -0.80
C CYS A 75 -0.72 -9.23 -0.07
N LEU A 76 0.28 -10.06 0.27
CA LEU A 76 1.47 -9.67 0.98
C LEU A 76 2.71 -9.84 0.09
N ALA A 77 3.43 -8.75 -0.18
CA ALA A 77 4.62 -8.71 -1.03
C ALA A 77 5.87 -8.39 -0.19
N ILE A 78 6.43 -9.43 0.44
CA ILE A 78 7.61 -9.31 1.32
C ILE A 78 8.68 -10.37 1.02
N GLY A 79 9.91 -10.11 1.43
CA GLY A 79 11.01 -11.07 1.30
C GLY A 79 10.78 -12.33 2.15
N GLY A 80 11.14 -13.51 1.63
CA GLY A 80 10.98 -14.79 2.33
C GLY A 80 9.58 -15.42 2.20
N VAL A 81 8.63 -14.74 1.58
CA VAL A 81 7.34 -15.32 1.15
C VAL A 81 7.42 -15.63 -0.35
N ALA A 82 6.87 -16.78 -0.75
CA ALA A 82 6.87 -17.21 -2.14
C ALA A 82 6.12 -16.20 -3.02
N VAL A 83 6.72 -15.80 -4.15
CA VAL A 83 6.08 -14.88 -5.11
C VAL A 83 4.73 -15.44 -5.57
N SER A 84 4.65 -16.77 -5.74
CA SER A 84 3.46 -17.47 -6.23
C SER A 84 2.22 -17.16 -5.40
N GLU A 85 2.32 -17.12 -4.07
CA GLU A 85 1.19 -16.81 -3.19
C GLU A 85 0.60 -15.42 -3.47
N CYS A 86 1.47 -14.42 -3.63
CA CYS A 86 1.04 -13.07 -4.01
C CYS A 86 0.47 -13.05 -5.43
N MET A 87 1.11 -13.75 -6.37
CA MET A 87 0.70 -13.78 -7.78
C MET A 87 -0.63 -14.48 -8.01
N GLU A 88 -0.96 -15.53 -7.25
CA GLU A 88 -2.27 -16.18 -7.31
C GLU A 88 -3.40 -15.18 -6.99
N VAL A 89 -3.17 -14.27 -6.03
CA VAL A 89 -4.13 -13.20 -5.73
C VAL A 89 -4.14 -12.15 -6.84
N VAL A 90 -2.98 -11.69 -7.30
CA VAL A 90 -2.86 -10.69 -8.37
C VAL A 90 -3.56 -11.17 -9.66
N GLN A 91 -3.43 -12.45 -10.02
CA GLN A 91 -4.08 -13.02 -11.20
C GLN A 91 -5.62 -12.98 -11.14
N ARG A 92 -6.19 -12.92 -9.94
CA ARG A 92 -7.64 -12.76 -9.70
C ARG A 92 -8.09 -11.30 -9.63
N GLY A 93 -7.15 -10.35 -9.73
CA GLY A 93 -7.36 -8.94 -9.44
C GLY A 93 -7.19 -8.67 -7.94
N VAL A 94 -6.22 -7.84 -7.57
CA VAL A 94 -5.92 -7.53 -6.17
C VAL A 94 -6.45 -6.14 -5.82
N HIS A 95 -7.09 -6.00 -4.66
CA HIS A 95 -7.58 -4.70 -4.20
C HIS A 95 -6.54 -4.00 -3.32
N ILE A 96 -5.97 -4.74 -2.36
CA ILE A 96 -5.03 -4.20 -1.38
C ILE A 96 -3.73 -5.00 -1.40
N MET A 97 -2.61 -4.30 -1.52
CA MET A 97 -1.28 -4.90 -1.39
C MET A 97 -0.57 -4.29 -0.19
N VAL A 98 -0.04 -5.16 0.69
CA VAL A 98 0.88 -4.76 1.76
C VAL A 98 2.27 -5.24 1.39
N ALA A 99 3.26 -4.35 1.40
CA ALA A 99 4.57 -4.66 0.86
C ALA A 99 5.72 -4.03 1.65
N THR A 100 6.89 -4.65 1.52
CA THR A 100 8.19 -4.02 1.85
C THR A 100 8.78 -3.37 0.58
N PRO A 101 9.50 -2.23 0.68
CA PRO A 101 10.00 -1.48 -0.48
C PRO A 101 10.75 -2.33 -1.51
N GLY A 102 11.82 -3.04 -1.09
CA GLY A 102 12.65 -3.81 -2.02
C GLY A 102 11.88 -4.92 -2.76
N ARG A 103 10.94 -5.60 -2.09
CA ARG A 103 10.13 -6.64 -2.75
C ARG A 103 9.12 -6.06 -3.73
N LEU A 104 8.48 -4.95 -3.36
CA LEU A 104 7.57 -4.27 -4.27
C LEU A 104 8.29 -3.79 -5.53
N MET A 105 9.48 -3.19 -5.36
CA MET A 105 10.32 -2.75 -6.47
C MET A 105 10.66 -3.90 -7.42
N ASP A 106 11.15 -5.02 -6.90
CA ASP A 106 11.44 -6.22 -7.70
C ASP A 106 10.23 -6.67 -8.55
N MET A 107 9.04 -6.65 -7.96
CA MET A 107 7.80 -7.02 -8.66
C MET A 107 7.37 -5.99 -9.72
N LEU A 108 7.58 -4.70 -9.47
CA LEU A 108 7.28 -3.62 -10.41
C LEU A 108 8.24 -3.66 -11.61
N ASP A 109 9.54 -3.79 -11.36
CA ASP A 109 10.58 -3.86 -12.39
C ASP A 109 10.37 -5.07 -13.31
N LYS A 110 10.00 -6.22 -12.74
CA LYS A 110 9.66 -7.45 -13.48
C LYS A 110 8.26 -7.43 -14.11
N LYS A 111 7.52 -6.33 -13.98
CA LYS A 111 6.15 -6.15 -14.49
C LYS A 111 5.15 -7.21 -13.98
N MET A 112 5.42 -7.79 -12.80
CA MET A 112 4.54 -8.75 -12.14
C MET A 112 3.30 -8.07 -11.57
N VAL A 113 3.42 -6.81 -11.15
CA VAL A 113 2.33 -5.96 -10.69
C VAL A 113 2.40 -4.59 -11.37
N ARG A 114 1.26 -3.90 -11.48
CA ARG A 114 1.16 -2.54 -12.03
C ARG A 114 0.37 -1.66 -11.06
N LEU A 115 0.71 -0.37 -10.97
CA LEU A 115 0.04 0.58 -10.07
C LEU A 115 -0.92 1.53 -10.81
N ASN A 116 -1.37 1.15 -12.01
CA ASN A 116 -2.17 2.02 -12.89
C ASN A 116 -3.49 2.48 -12.25
N VAL A 117 -4.13 1.57 -11.50
CA VAL A 117 -5.39 1.81 -10.79
C VAL A 117 -5.19 2.16 -9.32
N CYS A 118 -3.94 2.23 -8.85
CA CYS A 118 -3.67 2.55 -7.45
C CYS A 118 -4.01 4.02 -7.19
N ARG A 119 -4.94 4.23 -6.27
CA ARG A 119 -5.43 5.56 -5.85
C ARG A 119 -5.22 5.82 -4.37
N TYR A 120 -4.67 4.87 -3.64
CA TYR A 120 -4.38 5.02 -2.21
C TYR A 120 -3.01 4.44 -1.87
N LEU A 121 -2.16 5.26 -1.28
CA LEU A 121 -0.83 4.89 -0.81
C LEU A 121 -0.68 5.26 0.66
N CYS A 122 -0.32 4.29 1.51
CA CYS A 122 0.08 4.51 2.88
C CYS A 122 1.53 4.08 3.10
N MET A 123 2.32 4.93 3.75
CA MET A 123 3.66 4.64 4.22
C MET A 123 3.63 4.59 5.75
N ASP A 124 3.79 3.41 6.33
CA ASP A 124 3.83 3.22 7.80
C ASP A 124 5.28 3.13 8.28
N GLU A 125 5.57 3.75 9.43
CA GLU A 125 6.92 3.91 10.00
C GLU A 125 7.90 4.51 8.96
N ALA A 126 7.50 5.65 8.37
CA ALA A 126 8.27 6.30 7.33
C ALA A 126 9.65 6.78 7.79
N ASP A 127 9.77 7.26 9.03
CA ASP A 127 11.08 7.53 9.63
C ASP A 127 12.00 6.31 9.56
N ARG A 128 11.50 5.16 10.03
CA ARG A 128 12.26 3.92 10.00
C ARG A 128 12.61 3.47 8.59
N MET A 129 11.73 3.62 7.60
CA MET A 129 12.05 3.31 6.20
C MET A 129 13.23 4.14 5.69
N ILE A 130 13.26 5.43 6.02
CA ILE A 130 14.31 6.34 5.60
C ILE A 130 15.63 6.09 6.34
N ASP A 131 15.58 5.69 7.60
CA ASP A 131 16.76 5.30 8.40
C ASP A 131 17.36 3.97 7.91
N MET A 132 16.53 3.05 7.41
CA MET A 132 16.95 1.79 6.80
C MET A 132 17.49 1.94 5.38
N GLY A 133 17.46 3.16 4.81
CA GLY A 133 17.99 3.44 3.47
C GLY A 133 17.02 3.18 2.32
N PHE A 134 15.73 2.94 2.59
CA PHE A 134 14.72 2.71 1.53
C PHE A 134 14.24 3.97 0.82
N GLU A 135 14.89 5.12 1.03
CA GLU A 135 14.44 6.39 0.45
C GLU A 135 14.38 6.34 -1.08
N GLU A 136 15.46 5.89 -1.72
CA GLU A 136 15.53 5.79 -3.20
C GLU A 136 14.55 4.75 -3.74
N ASP A 137 14.38 3.63 -3.02
CA ASP A 137 13.42 2.60 -3.41
C ASP A 137 12.00 3.17 -3.46
N VAL A 138 11.60 3.88 -2.40
CA VAL A 138 10.26 4.48 -2.30
C VAL A 138 10.08 5.62 -3.31
N ARG A 139 11.11 6.43 -3.54
CA ARG A 139 11.09 7.47 -4.58
C ARG A 139 10.87 6.89 -5.98
N THR A 140 11.48 5.75 -6.27
CA THR A 140 11.31 5.04 -7.54
C THR A 140 9.93 4.42 -7.64
N ILE A 141 9.41 3.81 -6.56
CA ILE A 141 8.01 3.33 -6.50
C ILE A 141 7.02 4.44 -6.87
N PHE A 142 7.25 5.69 -6.47
CA PHE A 142 6.37 6.81 -6.86
C PHE A 142 6.31 7.06 -8.37
N SER A 143 7.33 6.66 -9.13
CA SER A 143 7.34 6.80 -10.59
C SER A 143 6.45 5.80 -11.32
N TYR A 144 6.05 4.70 -10.66
CA TYR A 144 5.18 3.67 -11.22
C TYR A 144 3.70 4.03 -11.19
N PHE A 145 3.30 5.12 -10.53
CA PHE A 145 1.92 5.57 -10.48
C PHE A 145 1.53 6.36 -11.73
N ALA A 146 0.43 5.95 -12.36
CA ALA A 146 -0.07 6.59 -13.59
C ALA A 146 -1.03 7.78 -13.35
N GLY A 147 -1.60 7.92 -12.15
CA GLY A 147 -2.65 8.89 -11.88
C GLY A 147 -2.71 9.33 -10.42
N GLN A 148 -3.48 10.40 -10.17
CA GLN A 148 -3.54 11.04 -8.84
C GLN A 148 -3.96 10.01 -7.79
N ARG A 149 -3.35 10.10 -6.61
CA ARG A 149 -3.61 9.18 -5.49
C ARG A 149 -3.83 9.96 -4.20
N GLN A 150 -4.35 9.32 -3.19
CA GLN A 150 -4.29 9.80 -1.82
C GLN A 150 -3.02 9.22 -1.19
N THR A 151 -2.14 10.08 -0.66
CA THR A 151 -0.92 9.64 0.02
C THR A 151 -0.99 9.94 1.52
N LEU A 152 -0.76 8.90 2.32
CA LEU A 152 -0.68 8.95 3.77
C LEU A 152 0.74 8.59 4.21
N LEU A 153 1.28 9.36 5.15
CA LEU A 153 2.58 9.11 5.74
C LEU A 153 2.42 9.08 7.26
N PHE A 154 2.75 7.96 7.87
CA PHE A 154 2.79 7.79 9.33
C PHE A 154 4.24 7.65 9.80
N SER A 155 4.59 8.42 10.81
CA SER A 155 5.94 8.49 11.35
C SER A 155 5.88 8.76 12.85
N ALA A 156 6.76 8.14 13.64
CA ALA A 156 6.84 8.45 15.07
C ALA A 156 7.59 9.77 15.30
N THR A 157 8.53 10.08 14.41
CA THR A 157 9.35 11.29 14.45
C THR A 157 9.17 12.14 13.20
N MET A 158 9.54 13.44 13.27
CA MET A 158 9.40 14.37 12.14
C MET A 158 10.62 15.29 11.97
N PRO A 159 11.85 14.74 11.85
CA PRO A 159 13.04 15.55 11.55
C PRO A 159 12.97 16.13 10.13
N ARG A 160 13.85 17.10 9.82
CA ARG A 160 13.88 17.78 8.51
C ARG A 160 13.92 16.80 7.33
N LYS A 161 14.64 15.68 7.45
CA LYS A 161 14.70 14.63 6.42
C LYS A 161 13.31 14.06 6.09
N ILE A 162 12.53 13.71 7.11
CA ILE A 162 11.16 13.18 6.94
C ILE A 162 10.19 14.26 6.45
N GLN A 163 10.34 15.51 6.90
CA GLN A 163 9.54 16.62 6.38
C GLN A 163 9.79 16.84 4.88
N ASN A 164 11.06 16.81 4.45
CA ASN A 164 11.44 16.94 3.04
C ASN A 164 10.90 15.77 2.21
N PHE A 165 11.00 14.56 2.74
CA PHE A 165 10.46 13.37 2.10
C PHE A 165 8.92 13.43 1.97
N ALA A 166 8.22 13.87 3.01
CA ALA A 166 6.76 14.04 2.98
C ALA A 166 6.32 15.08 1.94
N ARG A 167 7.02 16.23 1.85
CA ARG A 167 6.77 17.24 0.81
C ARG A 167 7.01 16.68 -0.59
N TYR A 168 8.04 15.87 -0.78
CA TYR A 168 8.30 15.22 -2.06
C TYR A 168 7.18 14.22 -2.43
N ALA A 169 6.74 13.41 -1.48
CA ALA A 169 5.65 12.46 -1.68
C ALA A 169 4.33 13.18 -2.06
N ASP A 170 4.02 14.28 -1.38
CA ASP A 170 2.86 15.12 -1.69
C ASP A 170 2.97 15.78 -3.08
N PHE A 171 4.14 16.34 -3.41
CA PHE A 171 4.39 16.89 -4.74
C PHE A 171 4.17 15.86 -5.86
N LYS A 172 4.67 14.62 -5.68
CA LYS A 172 4.47 13.51 -6.63
C LYS A 172 3.04 12.97 -6.66
N THR A 173 2.24 13.31 -5.67
CA THR A 173 0.82 12.97 -5.64
C THR A 173 0.02 13.93 -6.50
N ASN A 174 0.36 15.22 -6.44
CA ASN A 174 -0.36 16.31 -7.12
C ASN A 174 0.18 16.61 -8.53
N ASN A 175 1.44 16.26 -8.83
CA ASN A 175 2.10 16.54 -10.11
C ASN A 175 2.51 15.27 -10.83
N ILE A 176 1.52 14.56 -11.37
CA ILE A 176 1.75 13.43 -12.27
C ILE A 176 1.78 14.02 -13.67
N LYS A 177 2.94 13.92 -14.33
CA LYS A 177 3.09 14.38 -15.71
C LYS A 177 2.06 13.63 -16.55
N GLN A 178 1.09 14.36 -17.09
CA GLN A 178 0.30 13.88 -18.21
C GLN A 178 1.27 13.77 -19.39
N THR A 179 1.78 12.57 -19.62
CA THR A 179 2.46 12.21 -20.88
C THR A 179 1.59 11.21 -21.59
#